data_AF-A0A925VSF8-F1
#
_entry.id   AF-A0A925VSF8-F1
#
_cell.length_a   1.000
_cell.length_b   1.000
_cell.length_c   1.000
_cell.angle_alpha   90.00
_cell.angle_beta   90.00
_cell.angle_gamma   90.00
#
_symmetry.space_group_name_H-M   'P 1'
#
loop_
_entity.id
_entity.type
_entity.pdbx_description
1 polymer ?
#
loop_
_entity_poly.entity_id
_entity_poly.type
_entity_poly.pdbx_seq_one_letter_code
_entity_poly.pdbx_strand_id
1 'polypeptide(L)'
;MAAPPLPVCSAAPVSAETRLAYVLHHFRQAYETVPTVTIGYAGQQPRVAIAERAGDFFARQQPYPAAPTRREWRGRQIPVFFDADPQHLLLELLPDGRAVVNADLISAAFYLLSGWQEYFSAERDWHGRFPYAASVQHRYDFVAVPVVNYYFDMLRTAVEHATGQPLRPRRWAGGAPFATF
;
A
#
# COMPACT_ATOMS: atom_id res chain seq x y z
N MET A 1 36.35 -11.22 -4.31
CA MET A 1 35.75 -10.37 -5.38
C MET A 1 34.89 -9.34 -4.68
N ALA A 2 35.13 -8.04 -4.89
CA ALA A 2 34.26 -6.99 -4.36
C ALA A 2 32.93 -6.98 -5.14
N ALA A 3 31.80 -6.79 -4.45
CA ALA A 3 30.51 -6.65 -5.11
C ALA A 3 30.52 -5.39 -6.02
N PRO A 4 29.86 -5.42 -7.19
CA PRO A 4 29.77 -4.25 -8.05
C PRO A 4 29.12 -3.07 -7.30
N PRO A 5 29.53 -1.82 -7.60
CA PRO A 5 28.92 -0.65 -6.99
C PRO A 5 27.43 -0.59 -7.33
N LEU A 6 26.62 -0.18 -6.36
CA LEU A 6 25.19 -0.02 -6.56
C LEU A 6 24.92 1.05 -7.63
N PRO A 7 23.86 0.88 -8.44
CA PRO A 7 23.40 1.95 -9.31
C PRO A 7 23.07 3.19 -8.46
N VAL A 8 23.41 4.36 -8.99
CA VAL A 8 23.08 5.63 -8.33
C VAL A 8 21.56 5.73 -8.23
N CYS A 9 21.05 5.92 -7.01
CA CYS A 9 19.63 6.11 -6.80
C CYS A 9 19.19 7.40 -7.50
N SER A 10 18.13 7.30 -8.32
CA SER A 10 17.47 8.47 -8.88
C SER A 10 16.93 9.33 -7.74
N ALA A 11 17.22 10.63 -7.81
CA ALA A 11 16.72 11.62 -6.86
C ALA A 11 15.34 12.18 -7.25
N ALA A 12 14.71 11.64 -8.30
CA ALA A 12 13.42 12.14 -8.75
C ALA A 12 12.33 11.83 -7.70
N PRO A 13 11.58 12.85 -7.21
CA PRO A 13 10.48 12.63 -6.28
C PRO A 13 9.38 11.82 -6.96
N VAL A 14 8.74 10.91 -6.22
CA VAL A 14 7.59 10.15 -6.73
C VAL A 14 6.30 10.84 -6.33
N SER A 15 5.55 11.34 -7.32
CA SER A 15 4.32 12.10 -7.09
C SER A 15 3.18 11.25 -6.48
N ALA A 16 2.19 11.91 -5.89
CA ALA A 16 0.98 11.27 -5.38
C ALA A 16 0.21 10.53 -6.49
N GLU A 17 0.12 11.12 -7.67
CA GLU A 17 -0.56 10.55 -8.85
C GLU A 17 0.15 9.29 -9.35
N THR A 18 1.49 9.29 -9.36
CA THR A 18 2.29 8.13 -9.77
C THR A 18 2.08 6.97 -8.81
N ARG A 19 2.09 7.25 -7.49
CA ARG A 19 1.82 6.23 -6.45
C ARG A 19 0.40 5.67 -6.58
N LEU A 20 -0.58 6.55 -6.77
CA LEU A 20 -1.98 6.18 -6.98
C LEU A 20 -2.15 5.29 -8.22
N ALA A 21 -1.61 5.70 -9.37
CA ALA A 21 -1.69 4.94 -10.61
C ALA A 21 -1.06 3.55 -10.47
N TYR A 22 0.13 3.48 -9.86
CA TYR A 22 0.83 2.22 -9.60
C TYR A 22 -0.02 1.28 -8.72
N VAL A 23 -0.52 1.77 -7.59
CA VAL A 23 -1.27 0.94 -6.64
C VAL A 23 -2.62 0.51 -7.21
N LEU A 24 -3.32 1.40 -7.92
CA LEU A 24 -4.59 1.06 -8.58
C LEU A 24 -4.40 0.09 -9.75
N HIS A 25 -3.23 0.07 -10.41
CA HIS A 25 -2.89 -0.97 -11.37
C HIS A 25 -2.87 -2.35 -10.70
N HIS A 26 -2.13 -2.51 -9.60
CA HIS A 26 -2.05 -3.76 -8.83
C HIS A 26 -3.40 -4.15 -8.23
N PHE A 27 -4.18 -3.20 -7.71
CA PHE A 27 -5.53 -3.44 -7.20
C PHE A 27 -6.43 -4.05 -8.30
N ARG A 28 -6.40 -3.52 -9.53
CA ARG A 28 -7.17 -4.05 -10.66
C ARG A 28 -6.69 -5.43 -11.14
N GLN A 29 -5.46 -5.82 -10.83
CA GLN A 29 -4.97 -7.18 -11.09
C GLN A 29 -5.45 -8.16 -10.01
N ALA A 30 -5.59 -7.71 -8.77
CA ALA A 30 -6.05 -8.51 -7.64
C ALA A 30 -7.56 -8.83 -7.68
N TYR A 31 -8.37 -8.03 -8.39
CA TYR A 31 -9.83 -8.21 -8.47
C TYR A 31 -10.32 -8.42 -9.91
N GLU A 32 -11.47 -9.09 -10.03
CA GLU A 32 -12.20 -9.26 -11.29
C GLU A 32 -13.12 -8.05 -11.51
N THR A 33 -13.15 -7.56 -12.77
CA THR A 33 -14.12 -6.56 -13.24
C THR A 33 -14.34 -5.38 -12.29
N VAL A 34 -13.27 -4.70 -11.89
CA VAL A 34 -13.38 -3.51 -11.02
C VAL A 34 -14.25 -2.44 -11.71
N PRO A 35 -15.35 -1.99 -11.08
CA PRO A 35 -16.26 -1.02 -11.68
C PRO A 35 -15.60 0.34 -11.85
N THR A 36 -16.14 1.14 -12.77
CA THR A 36 -15.71 2.54 -12.95
C THR A 36 -16.13 3.36 -11.73
N VAL A 37 -15.14 3.74 -10.91
CA VAL A 37 -15.31 4.60 -9.74
C VAL A 37 -14.10 5.53 -9.60
N THR A 38 -14.34 6.75 -9.11
CA THR A 38 -13.25 7.68 -8.82
C THR A 38 -12.65 7.32 -7.46
N ILE A 39 -11.35 6.98 -7.48
CA ILE A 39 -10.52 6.73 -6.30
C ILE A 39 -9.37 7.72 -6.37
N GLY A 40 -9.13 8.47 -5.30
CA GLY A 40 -8.07 9.47 -5.29
C GLY A 40 -7.90 10.12 -3.93
N TYR A 41 -7.07 11.16 -3.88
CA TYR A 41 -6.84 11.89 -2.65
C TYR A 41 -8.01 12.83 -2.32
N ALA A 42 -8.27 13.03 -1.03
CA ALA A 42 -9.44 13.76 -0.53
C ALA A 42 -9.61 15.17 -1.13
N GLY A 43 -8.51 15.85 -1.49
CA GLY A 43 -8.54 17.16 -2.14
C GLY A 43 -9.24 17.19 -3.51
N GLN A 44 -9.36 16.03 -4.18
CA GLN A 44 -10.00 15.89 -5.50
C GLN A 44 -11.49 15.48 -5.41
N GLN A 45 -12.04 15.35 -4.20
CA GLN A 45 -13.42 14.92 -3.94
C GLN A 45 -13.89 13.66 -4.72
N PRO A 46 -13.11 12.56 -4.73
CA PRO A 46 -13.53 11.31 -5.37
C PRO A 46 -14.67 10.61 -4.60
N ARG A 47 -15.27 9.59 -5.23
CA ARG A 47 -16.25 8.70 -4.56
C ARG A 47 -15.61 7.88 -3.45
N VAL A 48 -14.35 7.46 -3.65
CA VAL A 48 -13.50 6.86 -2.61
C VAL A 48 -12.32 7.78 -2.36
N ALA A 49 -12.37 8.52 -1.25
CA ALA A 49 -11.35 9.47 -0.84
C ALA A 49 -10.30 8.83 0.06
N ILE A 50 -9.04 9.05 -0.27
CA ILE A 50 -7.88 8.62 0.51
C ILE A 50 -7.24 9.86 1.15
N ALA A 51 -6.89 9.79 2.43
CA ALA A 51 -6.12 10.85 3.07
C ALA A 51 -4.69 10.87 2.49
N GLU A 52 -4.20 12.05 2.09
CA GLU A 52 -2.81 12.23 1.71
C GLU A 52 -2.00 12.54 2.97
N ARG A 53 -1.17 11.57 3.41
CA ARG A 53 -0.45 11.64 4.69
C ARG A 53 1.02 11.28 4.59
N ALA A 54 1.52 11.01 3.38
CA ALA A 54 2.93 10.74 3.17
C ALA A 54 3.84 11.98 3.24
N GLY A 55 3.27 13.19 3.16
CA GLY A 55 4.05 14.43 3.15
C GLY A 55 5.13 14.42 2.07
N ASP A 56 6.35 14.78 2.45
CA ASP A 56 7.51 14.80 1.56
C ASP A 56 8.36 13.52 1.61
N PHE A 57 7.85 12.43 2.23
CA PHE A 57 8.60 11.18 2.37
C PHE A 57 9.15 10.67 1.03
N PHE A 58 8.31 10.67 -0.01
CA PHE A 58 8.67 10.20 -1.36
C PHE A 58 9.43 11.25 -2.21
N ALA A 59 9.68 12.43 -1.65
CA ALA A 59 10.62 13.39 -2.20
C ALA A 59 12.02 13.26 -1.58
N ARG A 60 12.14 12.54 -0.46
CA ARG A 60 13.40 12.28 0.24
C ARG A 60 13.91 10.89 -0.09
N GLN A 61 15.23 10.69 0.00
CA GLN A 61 15.87 9.39 -0.19
C GLN A 61 15.97 8.57 1.11
N GLN A 62 15.05 8.78 2.05
CA GLN A 62 15.08 8.03 3.31
C GLN A 62 14.42 6.65 3.13
N PRO A 63 15.04 5.56 3.62
CA PRO A 63 14.55 4.20 3.38
C PRO A 63 13.32 3.82 4.21
N TYR A 64 13.12 4.44 5.39
CA TYR A 64 12.11 4.02 6.35
C TYR A 64 11.14 5.17 6.70
N PRO A 65 9.82 4.94 6.61
CA PRO A 65 8.83 5.87 7.12
C PRO A 65 8.78 5.83 8.65
N ALA A 66 7.93 6.68 9.25
CA ALA A 66 7.58 6.58 10.65
C ALA A 66 7.01 5.19 10.99
N ALA A 67 7.05 4.82 12.27
CA ALA A 67 6.51 3.54 12.73
C ALA A 67 5.02 3.41 12.36
N PRO A 68 4.57 2.23 11.91
CA PRO A 68 3.18 2.03 11.55
C PRO A 68 2.31 2.00 12.80
N THR A 69 1.07 2.44 12.67
CA THR A 69 0.03 2.18 13.67
C THR A 69 -0.47 0.75 13.50
N ARG A 70 -1.09 0.17 14.53
CA ARG A 70 -1.78 -1.14 14.40
C ARG A 70 -3.27 -0.88 14.33
N ARG A 71 -3.88 -1.19 13.19
CA ARG A 71 -5.30 -1.01 12.93
C ARG A 71 -5.98 -2.36 12.87
N GLU A 72 -7.08 -2.51 13.61
CA GLU A 72 -7.91 -3.71 13.53
C GLU A 72 -8.65 -3.73 12.18
N TRP A 73 -8.60 -4.87 11.50
CA TRP A 73 -9.40 -5.13 10.32
C TRP A 73 -9.73 -6.63 10.21
N ARG A 74 -11.02 -6.96 10.25
CA ARG A 74 -11.55 -8.34 10.15
C ARG A 74 -10.90 -9.33 11.13
N GLY A 75 -10.76 -8.92 12.38
CA GLY A 75 -10.20 -9.71 13.47
C GLY A 75 -8.68 -9.75 13.51
N ARG A 76 -7.98 -8.95 12.70
CA ARG A 76 -6.51 -8.94 12.64
C ARG A 76 -5.95 -7.53 12.82
N GLN A 77 -4.83 -7.43 13.53
CA GLN A 77 -4.07 -6.20 13.67
C GLN A 77 -3.15 -6.02 12.46
N ILE A 78 -3.44 -5.03 11.63
CA ILE A 78 -2.70 -4.72 10.40
C ILE A 78 -1.82 -3.49 10.66
N PRO A 79 -0.51 -3.54 10.41
CA PRO A 79 0.33 -2.35 10.45
C PRO A 79 -0.10 -1.41 9.33
N VAL A 80 -0.35 -0.14 9.63
CA VAL A 80 -0.70 0.90 8.66
C VAL A 80 0.33 2.02 8.74
N PHE A 81 1.07 2.23 7.65
CA PHE A 81 1.99 3.36 7.51
C PHE A 81 1.24 4.61 7.06
N PHE A 82 1.83 5.79 7.32
CA PHE A 82 1.24 7.08 6.93
C PHE A 82 -0.19 7.27 7.49
N ASP A 83 -0.38 6.86 8.74
CA ASP A 83 -1.62 7.01 9.51
C ASP A 83 -1.41 8.07 10.59
N ALA A 84 -1.60 9.34 10.21
CA ALA A 84 -1.31 10.48 11.09
C ALA A 84 -2.31 10.60 12.25
N ASP A 85 -3.55 10.14 12.06
CA ASP A 85 -4.68 10.37 12.95
C ASP A 85 -5.35 9.04 13.34
N PRO A 86 -4.66 8.12 14.07
CA PRO A 86 -5.16 6.76 14.33
C PRO A 86 -6.43 6.71 15.19
N GLN A 87 -6.83 7.84 15.77
CA GLN A 87 -8.05 8.00 16.56
C GLN A 87 -9.32 8.02 15.68
N HIS A 88 -9.20 8.46 14.42
CA HIS A 88 -10.30 8.40 13.45
C HIS A 88 -10.52 6.97 12.98
N LEU A 89 -11.72 6.62 12.54
CA LEU A 89 -11.97 5.32 11.90
C LEU A 89 -11.07 5.17 10.66
N LEU A 90 -10.60 3.95 10.38
CA LEU A 90 -9.70 3.72 9.24
C LEU A 90 -10.44 3.93 7.92
N LEU A 91 -11.69 3.45 7.88
CA LEU A 91 -12.61 3.56 6.76
C LEU A 91 -13.96 4.03 7.27
N GLU A 92 -14.46 5.12 6.70
CA GLU A 92 -15.80 5.66 6.93
C GLU A 92 -16.64 5.43 5.66
N LEU A 93 -17.81 4.82 5.83
CA LEU A 93 -18.78 4.62 4.76
C LEU A 93 -19.91 5.63 4.92
N LEU A 94 -20.01 6.57 3.97
CA LEU A 94 -20.93 7.70 4.06
C LEU A 94 -22.30 7.35 3.45
N PRO A 95 -23.41 7.88 3.98
CA PRO A 95 -24.77 7.56 3.49
C PRO A 95 -25.04 7.93 2.02
N ASP A 96 -24.28 8.86 1.46
CA ASP A 96 -24.39 9.33 0.07
C ASP A 96 -23.64 8.44 -0.95
N GLY A 97 -23.18 7.27 -0.51
CA GLY A 97 -22.39 6.35 -1.32
C GLY A 97 -20.96 6.83 -1.55
N ARG A 98 -20.42 7.73 -0.72
CA ARG A 98 -18.98 7.99 -0.67
C ARG A 98 -18.32 7.16 0.43
N ALA A 99 -17.01 6.97 0.31
CA ALA A 99 -16.19 6.36 1.33
C ALA A 99 -14.93 7.19 1.57
N VAL A 100 -14.48 7.25 2.82
CA VAL A 100 -13.28 7.99 3.23
C VAL A 100 -12.33 7.04 3.95
N VAL A 101 -11.09 6.96 3.49
CA VAL A 101 -10.00 6.23 4.14
C VAL A 101 -9.07 7.24 4.78
N ASN A 102 -9.01 7.25 6.12
CA ASN A 102 -8.29 8.29 6.87
C ASN A 102 -6.77 8.08 6.98
N ALA A 103 -6.28 6.93 6.50
CA ALA A 103 -4.85 6.66 6.34
C ALA A 103 -4.46 6.66 4.85
N ASP A 104 -3.21 6.97 4.55
CA ASP A 104 -2.71 6.96 3.17
C ASP A 104 -2.31 5.54 2.72
N LEU A 105 -3.33 4.67 2.55
CA LEU A 105 -3.16 3.28 2.13
C LEU A 105 -2.47 3.17 0.76
N ILE A 106 -2.60 4.18 -0.09
CA ILE A 106 -1.93 4.23 -1.39
C ILE A 106 -0.42 4.38 -1.19
N SER A 107 0.01 5.37 -0.43
CA SER A 107 1.43 5.55 -0.10
C SER A 107 2.01 4.36 0.66
N ALA A 108 1.26 3.79 1.60
CA ALA A 108 1.68 2.63 2.36
C ALA A 108 1.84 1.38 1.47
N ALA A 109 0.89 1.13 0.55
CA ALA A 109 0.97 0.04 -0.41
C ALA A 109 2.14 0.24 -1.38
N PHE A 110 2.29 1.46 -1.93
CA PHE A 110 3.37 1.78 -2.84
C PHE A 110 4.75 1.55 -2.18
N TYR A 111 4.93 1.98 -0.94
CA TYR A 111 6.17 1.74 -0.19
C TYR A 111 6.54 0.25 -0.11
N LEU A 112 5.56 -0.60 0.21
CA LEU A 112 5.76 -2.04 0.38
C LEU A 112 5.93 -2.78 -0.96
N LEU A 113 5.29 -2.33 -2.03
CA LEU A 113 5.32 -3.00 -3.33
C LEU A 113 6.49 -2.56 -4.22
N SER A 114 6.95 -1.32 -4.09
CA SER A 114 7.96 -0.73 -4.99
C SER A 114 9.41 -1.14 -4.66
N GLY A 115 9.65 -1.77 -3.50
CA GLY A 115 11.00 -2.06 -3.02
C GLY A 115 11.73 -0.80 -2.50
N TRP A 116 10.99 0.25 -2.10
CA TRP A 116 11.55 1.54 -1.68
C TRP A 116 12.69 1.42 -0.66
N GLN A 117 12.49 0.61 0.39
CA GLN A 117 13.51 0.41 1.43
C GLN A 117 14.79 -0.22 0.89
N GLU A 118 14.67 -1.15 -0.06
CA GLU A 118 15.82 -1.85 -0.66
C GLU A 118 16.60 -0.91 -1.57
N TYR A 119 15.86 -0.06 -2.29
CA TYR A 119 16.40 0.94 -3.19
C TYR A 119 17.20 2.00 -2.44
N PHE A 120 16.64 2.59 -1.38
CA PHE A 120 17.26 3.72 -0.68
C PHE A 120 18.10 3.35 0.55
N SER A 121 18.07 2.09 1.03
CA SER A 121 18.95 1.67 2.11
C SER A 121 20.35 1.38 1.58
N ALA A 122 21.38 1.79 2.32
CA ALA A 122 22.77 1.43 2.05
C ALA A 122 23.16 0.05 2.64
N GLU A 123 22.30 -0.55 3.47
CA GLU A 123 22.60 -1.80 4.18
C GLU A 123 22.68 -2.98 3.23
N ARG A 124 23.76 -3.76 3.29
CA ARG A 124 23.97 -4.93 2.45
C ARG A 124 24.51 -6.12 3.26
N ASP A 125 24.01 -7.31 2.95
CA ASP A 125 24.60 -8.56 3.43
C ASP A 125 25.89 -8.90 2.66
N TRP A 126 26.53 -10.02 3.02
CA TRP A 126 27.77 -10.47 2.39
C TRP A 126 27.62 -10.82 0.89
N HIS A 127 26.39 -10.96 0.39
CA HIS A 127 26.09 -11.15 -1.02
C HIS A 127 25.78 -9.83 -1.75
N GLY A 128 25.81 -8.68 -1.08
CA GLY A 128 25.41 -7.42 -1.66
C GLY A 128 23.90 -7.25 -1.83
N ARG A 129 23.08 -7.99 -1.06
CA ARG A 129 21.61 -7.88 -1.07
C ARG A 129 21.11 -7.05 0.10
N PHE A 130 19.91 -6.49 0.00
CA PHE A 130 19.26 -5.86 1.16
C PHE A 130 18.95 -6.94 2.23
N PRO A 131 19.45 -6.80 3.46
CA PRO A 131 19.28 -7.82 4.48
C PRO A 131 17.86 -7.80 5.05
N TYR A 132 17.24 -8.97 5.17
CA TYR A 132 15.91 -9.13 5.78
C TYR A 132 15.80 -8.48 7.17
N ALA A 133 16.85 -8.54 7.99
CA ALA A 133 16.86 -7.96 9.33
C ALA A 133 16.65 -6.42 9.33
N ALA A 134 16.98 -5.74 8.24
CA ALA A 134 16.78 -4.30 8.05
C ALA A 134 15.36 -3.94 7.56
N SER A 135 14.58 -4.93 7.11
CA SER A 135 13.24 -4.70 6.56
C SER A 135 12.25 -4.21 7.62
N VAL A 136 11.28 -3.39 7.21
CA VAL A 136 10.15 -3.02 8.08
C VAL A 136 9.31 -4.22 8.51
N GLN A 137 9.25 -5.25 7.66
CA GLN A 137 8.53 -6.49 7.90
C GLN A 137 9.11 -7.22 9.12
N HIS A 138 10.45 -7.32 9.19
CA HIS A 138 11.16 -7.84 10.35
C HIS A 138 11.03 -6.91 11.56
N ARG A 139 11.28 -5.60 11.37
CA ARG A 139 11.30 -4.61 12.46
C ARG A 139 9.98 -4.50 13.22
N TYR A 140 8.85 -4.65 12.54
CA TYR A 140 7.53 -4.53 13.14
C TYR A 140 6.74 -5.86 13.20
N ASP A 141 7.44 -6.98 12.96
CA ASP A 141 6.93 -8.36 13.11
C ASP A 141 5.64 -8.64 12.32
N PHE A 142 5.67 -8.41 11.01
CA PHE A 142 4.52 -8.66 10.12
C PHE A 142 4.85 -9.46 8.86
N VAL A 143 5.96 -10.19 8.84
CA VAL A 143 6.46 -10.92 7.67
C VAL A 143 5.46 -11.93 7.11
N ALA A 144 4.75 -12.63 8.00
CA ALA A 144 3.72 -13.60 7.62
C ALA A 144 2.35 -12.96 7.36
N VAL A 145 2.25 -11.63 7.37
CA VAL A 145 1.01 -10.89 7.13
C VAL A 145 1.05 -10.30 5.72
N PRO A 146 0.11 -10.67 4.82
CA PRO A 146 0.02 -10.05 3.50
C PRO A 146 -0.64 -8.67 3.61
N VAL A 147 0.08 -7.70 4.21
CA VAL A 147 -0.45 -6.38 4.58
C VAL A 147 -1.11 -5.66 3.40
N VAL A 148 -0.50 -5.69 2.22
CA VAL A 148 -1.06 -5.05 1.03
C VAL A 148 -2.38 -5.69 0.60
N ASN A 149 -2.58 -6.99 0.79
CA ASN A 149 -3.87 -7.63 0.52
C ASN A 149 -4.96 -7.11 1.45
N TYR A 150 -4.62 -6.79 2.71
CA TYR A 150 -5.55 -6.15 3.63
C TYR A 150 -5.86 -4.70 3.23
N TYR A 151 -4.86 -3.93 2.77
CA TYR A 151 -5.11 -2.60 2.22
C TYR A 151 -6.03 -2.65 1.00
N PHE A 152 -5.81 -3.63 0.11
CA PHE A 152 -6.67 -3.88 -1.04
C PHE A 152 -8.07 -4.32 -0.62
N ASP A 153 -8.21 -5.08 0.45
CA ASP A 153 -9.51 -5.45 0.98
C ASP A 153 -10.26 -4.25 1.61
N MET A 154 -9.55 -3.32 2.26
CA MET A 154 -10.13 -2.04 2.71
C MET A 154 -10.61 -1.18 1.53
N LEU A 155 -9.76 -1.03 0.50
CA LEU A 155 -10.14 -0.35 -0.74
C LEU A 155 -11.32 -1.03 -1.42
N ARG A 156 -11.36 -2.37 -1.42
CA ARG A 156 -12.48 -3.15 -1.95
C ARG A 156 -13.77 -2.79 -1.23
N THR A 157 -13.80 -2.83 0.11
CA THR A 157 -14.99 -2.46 0.90
C THR A 157 -15.46 -1.03 0.55
N ALA A 158 -14.52 -0.09 0.40
CA ALA A 158 -14.84 1.29 0.01
C ALA A 158 -15.46 1.38 -1.39
N VAL A 159 -14.92 0.64 -2.37
CA VAL A 159 -15.43 0.58 -3.74
C VAL A 159 -16.79 -0.11 -3.82
N GLU A 160 -16.96 -1.23 -3.11
CA GLU A 160 -18.22 -1.97 -3.02
C GLU A 160 -19.34 -1.06 -2.48
N HIS A 161 -19.04 -0.30 -1.42
CA HIS A 161 -19.96 0.71 -0.88
C HIS A 161 -20.27 1.82 -1.90
N ALA A 162 -19.23 2.37 -2.55
CA ALA A 162 -19.40 3.50 -3.45
C ALA A 162 -20.11 3.17 -4.77
N THR A 163 -20.11 1.90 -5.17
CA THR A 163 -20.69 1.45 -6.45
C THR A 163 -21.91 0.56 -6.28
N GLY A 164 -22.13 0.00 -5.09
CA GLY A 164 -23.13 -1.04 -4.85
C GLY A 164 -22.81 -2.37 -5.54
N GLN A 165 -21.61 -2.54 -6.12
CA GLN A 165 -21.22 -3.74 -6.86
C GLN A 165 -20.17 -4.53 -6.07
N PRO A 166 -20.36 -5.85 -5.88
CA PRO A 166 -19.38 -6.68 -5.20
C PRO A 166 -18.13 -6.89 -6.06
N LEU A 167 -16.96 -6.81 -5.45
CA LEU A 167 -15.67 -7.05 -6.11
C LEU A 167 -15.14 -8.42 -5.69
N ARG A 168 -14.92 -9.29 -6.67
CA ARG A 168 -14.44 -10.66 -6.43
C ARG A 168 -12.92 -10.70 -6.59
N PRO A 169 -12.17 -11.27 -5.63
CA PRO A 169 -10.75 -11.52 -5.82
C PRO A 169 -10.52 -12.41 -7.04
N ARG A 170 -9.51 -12.08 -7.84
CA ARG A 170 -9.16 -12.87 -9.02
C ARG A 170 -8.66 -14.25 -8.62
N ARG A 171 -9.19 -15.27 -9.28
CA ARG A 171 -8.74 -16.65 -9.14
C ARG A 171 -7.87 -17.08 -10.32
N TRP A 172 -6.96 -18.00 -10.03
CA TRP A 172 -6.07 -18.62 -11.02
C TRP A 172 -6.70 -19.91 -11.56
N ALA A 173 -5.99 -20.62 -12.44
CA ALA A 173 -6.46 -21.86 -13.06
C ALA A 173 -7.04 -22.83 -12.01
N GLY A 174 -8.18 -23.44 -12.32
CA GLY A 174 -8.89 -24.33 -11.39
C GLY A 174 -9.54 -23.63 -10.19
N GLY A 175 -9.63 -22.30 -10.19
CA GLY A 175 -10.22 -21.53 -9.08
C GLY A 175 -9.25 -21.30 -7.90
N ALA A 176 -7.96 -21.58 -8.10
CA ALA A 176 -6.94 -21.43 -7.06
C ALA A 176 -6.81 -19.96 -6.61
N PRO A 177 -6.62 -19.69 -5.30
CA PRO A 177 -6.50 -18.33 -4.80
C PRO A 177 -5.11 -17.71 -5.06
N PHE A 178 -4.16 -18.47 -5.60
CA PHE A 178 -2.81 -18.02 -5.94
C PHE A 178 -2.30 -18.72 -7.19
N ALA A 179 -1.34 -18.09 -7.87
CA ALA A 179 -0.61 -18.72 -8.96
C ALA A 179 0.21 -19.88 -8.42
N THR A 180 0.11 -21.03 -9.07
CA THR A 180 1.04 -22.15 -8.90
C THR A 180 1.69 -22.39 -10.25
N PHE A 181 2.99 -22.69 -10.23
CA PHE A 181 3.79 -23.00 -11.42
C PHE A 181 4.09 -24.50 -11.42
#